data_AF-A0A5B7BS00-F1
#
_entry.id   AF-A0A5B7BS00-F1
#
_cell.length_a   1.000
_cell.length_b   1.000
_cell.length_c   1.000
_cell.angle_alpha   90.00
_cell.angle_beta   90.00
_cell.angle_gamma   90.00
#
_symmetry.space_group_name_H-M   'P 1'
#
loop_
_entity.id
_entity.type
_entity.pdbx_description
1 polymer ?
#
loop_
_entity_poly.entity_id
_entity_poly.type
_entity_poly.pdbx_seq_one_letter_code
_entity_poly.pdbx_strand_id
1 'polypeptide(L)'
;KYPQFGQLHNGSFMQQDAEECWTQILYTLSQSLRSRSSSEDPDTVKALFGVELVSRVHCEESGEESSETESVYALKCHISHEVNHLHEGLRHGLKSELEKASPSLGRSAIYLKDSRINGLPRFLTIQFVRFFWKRESNQKAKILRKVDYPLELDVFDLCSDDLKKILEAPRQILRDEEGRKLGLKTSEKSSGSMGTDVKMPDAEGSSRGGGESSKATPQEVSPL
;
A
#
# COMPACT_ATOMS: atom_id res chain seq x y z
N LYS A 1 7.59 -11.58 -31.24
CA LYS A 1 6.67 -11.84 -30.11
C LYS A 1 5.89 -10.60 -29.69
N TYR A 2 6.44 -9.37 -29.85
CA TYR A 2 5.79 -8.11 -29.47
C TYR A 2 5.90 -7.04 -30.58
N PRO A 3 5.02 -7.05 -31.61
CA PRO A 3 5.11 -6.14 -32.75
C PRO A 3 4.85 -4.66 -32.40
N GLN A 4 4.17 -4.38 -31.29
CA GLN A 4 3.88 -3.00 -30.86
C GLN A 4 5.15 -2.19 -30.58
N PHE A 5 6.21 -2.84 -30.08
CA PHE A 5 7.48 -2.18 -29.76
C PHE A 5 8.34 -1.90 -31.00
N GLY A 6 7.92 -2.37 -32.19
CA GLY A 6 8.56 -2.09 -33.47
C GLY A 6 7.83 -1.02 -34.31
N GLN A 7 6.80 -0.37 -33.76
CA GLN A 7 6.06 0.65 -34.50
C GLN A 7 6.94 1.85 -34.86
N LEU A 8 6.85 2.27 -36.12
CA LEU A 8 7.59 3.41 -36.66
C LEU A 8 6.65 4.61 -36.85
N HIS A 9 7.15 5.79 -36.51
CA HIS A 9 6.55 7.06 -36.85
C HIS A 9 7.60 7.91 -37.56
N ASN A 10 7.32 8.35 -38.79
CA ASN A 10 8.25 9.08 -39.65
C ASN A 10 9.62 8.40 -39.79
N GLY A 11 9.63 7.07 -39.94
CA GLY A 11 10.85 6.27 -40.12
C GLY A 11 11.68 6.04 -38.85
N SER A 12 11.24 6.54 -37.69
CA SER A 12 11.89 6.33 -36.39
C SER A 12 11.01 5.50 -35.46
N PHE A 13 11.61 4.74 -34.54
CA PHE A 13 10.85 3.97 -33.55
C PHE A 13 10.04 4.88 -32.63
N MET A 14 8.79 4.51 -32.39
CA MET A 14 7.90 5.22 -31.48
C MET A 14 8.27 4.97 -30.02
N GLN A 15 8.05 5.97 -29.16
CA GLN A 15 8.05 5.78 -27.72
C GLN A 15 6.90 4.87 -27.29
N GLN A 16 7.15 4.02 -26.30
CA GLN A 16 6.22 3.00 -25.82
C GLN A 16 6.01 3.16 -24.32
N ASP A 17 4.93 2.57 -23.80
CA ASP A 17 4.64 2.60 -22.37
C ASP A 17 5.58 1.64 -21.61
N ALA A 18 6.28 2.15 -20.60
CA ALA A 18 7.16 1.34 -19.77
C ALA A 18 6.38 0.28 -18.96
N GLU A 19 5.12 0.56 -18.63
CA GLU A 19 4.28 -0.39 -17.93
C GLU A 19 3.90 -1.58 -18.82
N GLU A 20 3.60 -1.33 -20.10
CA GLU A 20 3.35 -2.39 -21.06
C GLU A 20 4.61 -3.23 -21.24
N CYS A 21 5.78 -2.59 -21.38
CA CYS A 21 7.07 -3.27 -21.46
C CYS A 21 7.32 -4.17 -20.25
N TRP A 22 7.11 -3.67 -19.03
CA TRP A 22 7.28 -4.43 -17.79
C TRP A 22 6.37 -5.67 -17.75
N THR A 23 5.09 -5.50 -18.12
CA THR A 23 4.13 -6.61 -18.20
C THR A 23 4.58 -7.67 -19.20
N GLN A 24 5.11 -7.28 -20.36
CA GLN A 24 5.64 -8.25 -21.34
C GLN A 24 6.94 -8.94 -20.87
N ILE A 25 7.78 -8.24 -20.10
CA ILE A 25 8.96 -8.84 -19.46
C ILE A 25 8.54 -9.92 -18.47
N LEU A 26 7.63 -9.61 -17.53
CA LEU A 26 7.14 -10.58 -16.56
C LEU A 26 6.48 -11.79 -17.22
N TYR A 27 5.71 -11.56 -18.29
CA TYR A 27 5.11 -12.64 -19.06
C TYR A 27 6.15 -13.51 -19.78
N THR A 28 7.19 -12.91 -20.36
CA THR A 28 8.28 -13.67 -21.00
C THR A 28 9.05 -14.50 -19.98
N LEU A 29 9.32 -13.92 -18.80
CA LEU A 29 10.00 -14.59 -17.69
C LEU A 29 9.15 -15.76 -17.16
N SER A 30 7.85 -15.58 -16.96
CA SER A 30 6.98 -16.65 -16.46
C SER A 30 6.93 -17.83 -17.42
N GLN A 31 6.92 -17.58 -18.73
CA GLN A 31 7.00 -18.65 -19.73
C GLN A 31 8.35 -19.35 -19.79
N SER A 32 9.44 -18.60 -19.62
CA SER A 32 10.80 -19.11 -19.78
C SER A 32 11.29 -19.86 -18.55
N LEU A 33 10.84 -19.45 -17.35
CA LEU A 33 11.21 -20.02 -16.06
C LEU A 33 10.33 -21.19 -15.63
N ARG A 34 9.20 -21.44 -16.31
CA ARG A 34 8.41 -22.66 -16.11
C ARG A 34 9.27 -23.87 -16.45
N SER A 35 9.60 -24.68 -15.42
CA SER A 35 10.36 -25.91 -15.58
C SER A 35 9.67 -26.83 -16.59
N ARG A 36 10.46 -27.52 -17.42
CA ARG A 36 9.95 -28.46 -18.42
C ARG A 36 9.63 -29.84 -17.84
N SER A 37 9.84 -30.05 -16.54
CA SER A 37 9.96 -31.39 -15.93
C SER A 37 9.03 -31.68 -14.75
N SER A 38 8.15 -30.80 -14.31
CA SER A 38 7.08 -31.19 -13.39
C SER A 38 5.94 -30.18 -13.36
N SER A 39 4.71 -30.68 -13.31
CA SER A 39 3.46 -29.92 -13.12
C SER A 39 3.32 -29.31 -11.71
N GLU A 40 4.30 -29.51 -10.83
CA GLU A 40 4.23 -29.17 -9.40
C GLU A 40 5.16 -28.03 -8.98
N ASP A 41 6.04 -27.54 -9.87
CA ASP A 41 6.96 -26.46 -9.52
C ASP A 41 6.20 -25.11 -9.53
N PRO A 42 6.14 -24.37 -8.41
CA PRO A 42 5.42 -23.10 -8.37
C PRO A 42 6.00 -22.13 -9.39
N ASP A 43 5.12 -21.46 -10.15
CA ASP A 43 5.52 -20.43 -11.12
C ASP A 43 6.43 -19.42 -10.43
N THR A 44 7.73 -19.45 -10.76
CA THR A 44 8.77 -18.67 -10.06
C THR A 44 8.45 -17.18 -10.09
N VAL A 45 7.86 -16.69 -11.19
CA VAL A 45 7.46 -15.28 -11.30
C VAL A 45 6.27 -14.99 -10.39
N LYS A 46 5.30 -15.91 -10.28
CA LYS A 46 4.22 -15.80 -9.29
C LYS A 46 4.76 -15.81 -7.85
N ALA A 47 5.73 -16.65 -7.53
CA ALA A 47 6.31 -16.69 -6.18
C ALA A 47 7.09 -15.40 -5.82
N LEU A 48 7.78 -14.80 -6.80
CA LEU A 48 8.61 -13.62 -6.58
C LEU A 48 7.85 -12.30 -6.63
N PHE A 49 6.85 -12.18 -7.51
CA PHE A 49 6.15 -10.93 -7.83
C PHE A 49 4.63 -11.00 -7.67
N GLY A 50 4.06 -12.18 -7.48
CA GLY A 50 2.62 -12.38 -7.35
C GLY A 50 2.08 -11.87 -6.01
N VAL A 51 1.13 -10.95 -6.08
CA VAL A 51 0.32 -10.50 -4.95
C VAL A 51 -1.00 -11.28 -4.99
N GLU A 52 -1.35 -11.93 -3.90
CA GLU A 52 -2.65 -12.57 -3.76
C GLU A 52 -3.63 -11.59 -3.12
N LEU A 53 -4.77 -11.38 -3.76
CA LEU A 53 -5.84 -10.52 -3.29
C LEU A 53 -7.07 -11.38 -2.99
N VAL A 54 -7.70 -11.11 -1.85
CA VAL A 54 -9.04 -11.61 -1.53
C VAL A 54 -10.01 -10.44 -1.62
N SER A 55 -11.10 -10.60 -2.35
CA SER A 55 -11.99 -9.51 -2.69
C SER A 55 -13.43 -9.83 -2.31
N ARG A 56 -14.05 -8.94 -1.55
CA ARG A 56 -15.48 -8.97 -1.24
C ARG A 56 -16.21 -8.22 -2.33
N VAL A 57 -17.05 -8.90 -3.08
CA VAL A 57 -17.89 -8.33 -4.14
C VAL A 57 -19.32 -8.28 -3.64
N HIS A 58 -19.91 -7.10 -3.55
CA HIS A 58 -21.27 -6.94 -3.05
C HIS A 58 -22.10 -6.00 -3.92
N CYS A 59 -23.39 -6.30 -4.09
CA CYS A 59 -24.34 -5.41 -4.72
C CYS A 59 -25.23 -4.77 -3.66
N GLU A 60 -25.22 -3.44 -3.58
CA GLU A 60 -26.08 -2.72 -2.63
C GLU A 60 -27.58 -2.85 -2.98
N GLU A 61 -27.92 -2.96 -4.27
CA GLU A 61 -29.31 -3.05 -4.72
C GLU A 61 -29.96 -4.40 -4.43
N SER A 62 -29.23 -5.51 -4.65
CA SER A 62 -29.77 -6.87 -4.48
C SER A 62 -29.38 -7.53 -3.16
N GLY A 63 -28.40 -6.98 -2.42
CA GLY A 63 -27.83 -7.59 -1.23
C GLY A 63 -26.97 -8.82 -1.51
N GLU A 64 -26.68 -9.12 -2.77
CA GLU A 64 -25.81 -10.23 -3.16
C GLU A 64 -24.37 -9.98 -2.72
N GLU A 65 -23.72 -11.02 -2.19
CA GLU A 65 -22.33 -10.96 -1.74
C GLU A 65 -21.59 -12.23 -2.18
N SER A 66 -20.38 -12.04 -2.71
CA SER A 66 -19.46 -13.13 -3.05
C SER A 66 -18.02 -12.77 -2.66
N SER A 67 -17.20 -13.81 -2.51
CA SER A 67 -15.76 -13.66 -2.27
C SER A 67 -14.99 -14.22 -3.46
N GLU A 68 -14.05 -13.43 -3.98
CA GLU A 68 -13.19 -13.78 -5.11
C GLU A 68 -11.73 -13.73 -4.67
N THR A 69 -10.92 -14.68 -5.13
CA THR A 69 -9.46 -14.65 -4.94
C THR A 69 -8.79 -14.45 -6.29
N GLU A 70 -7.86 -13.50 -6.37
CA GLU A 70 -7.11 -13.22 -7.59
C GLU A 70 -5.62 -13.07 -7.31
N SER A 71 -4.79 -13.34 -8.32
CA SER A 71 -3.35 -13.08 -8.27
C SER A 71 -3.00 -11.99 -9.28
N VAL A 72 -2.35 -10.93 -8.81
CA VAL A 72 -1.91 -9.80 -9.64
C VAL A 72 -0.39 -9.63 -9.51
N TYR A 73 0.25 -9.03 -10.52
CA TYR A 73 1.71 -8.81 -10.52
C TYR A 73 2.11 -7.36 -10.21
N ALA A 74 1.14 -6.47 -10.05
CA ALA A 74 1.36 -5.09 -9.65
C ALA A 74 0.14 -4.57 -8.88
N LEU A 75 0.39 -3.80 -7.82
CA LEU A 75 -0.66 -3.02 -7.16
C LEU A 75 -0.85 -1.69 -7.88
N LYS A 76 -2.10 -1.37 -8.19
CA LYS A 76 -2.43 -0.12 -8.85
C LYS A 76 -2.56 1.00 -7.81
N CYS A 77 -1.71 2.01 -7.92
CA CYS A 77 -1.88 3.27 -7.21
C CYS A 77 -2.72 4.19 -8.08
N HIS A 78 -4.02 4.29 -7.79
CA HIS A 78 -4.92 5.20 -8.49
C HIS A 78 -4.70 6.62 -8.02
N ILE A 79 -4.20 7.48 -8.90
CA ILE A 79 -3.98 8.89 -8.58
C ILE A 79 -5.19 9.66 -9.09
N SER A 80 -5.83 10.41 -8.20
CA SER A 80 -6.89 11.35 -8.54
C SER A 80 -6.49 12.76 -8.07
N HIS A 81 -7.41 13.72 -8.21
CA HIS A 81 -7.21 15.07 -7.67
C HIS A 81 -7.12 15.10 -6.14
N GLU A 82 -7.65 14.08 -5.47
CA GLU A 82 -7.75 13.99 -4.01
C GLU A 82 -6.55 13.26 -3.39
N VAL A 83 -5.90 12.37 -4.16
CA VAL A 83 -4.80 11.52 -3.68
C VAL A 83 -3.48 12.28 -3.64
N ASN A 84 -2.91 12.41 -2.43
CA ASN A 84 -1.60 13.06 -2.21
C ASN A 84 -0.49 12.09 -1.86
N HIS A 85 -0.85 10.97 -1.24
CA HIS A 85 0.10 9.98 -0.74
C HIS A 85 -0.11 8.64 -1.43
N LEU A 86 0.99 7.91 -1.64
CA LEU A 86 0.98 6.58 -2.25
C LEU A 86 0.00 5.64 -1.55
N HIS A 87 -0.03 5.67 -0.22
CA HIS A 87 -0.86 4.81 0.60
C HIS A 87 -2.36 4.95 0.28
N GLU A 88 -2.81 6.19 0.14
CA GLU A 88 -4.19 6.52 -0.22
C GLU A 88 -4.52 6.04 -1.64
N GLY A 89 -3.59 6.23 -2.58
CA GLY A 89 -3.76 5.76 -3.96
C GLY A 89 -3.81 4.23 -4.07
N LEU A 90 -3.06 3.51 -3.24
CA LEU A 90 -3.15 2.04 -3.13
C LEU A 90 -4.50 1.62 -2.55
N ARG A 91 -4.97 2.30 -1.49
CA ARG A 91 -6.28 2.03 -0.91
C ARG A 91 -7.42 2.22 -1.92
N HIS A 92 -7.34 3.26 -2.74
CA HIS A 92 -8.30 3.48 -3.82
C HIS A 92 -8.18 2.42 -4.91
N GLY A 93 -6.97 1.98 -5.25
CA GLY A 93 -6.78 0.92 -6.24
C GLY A 93 -7.24 -0.47 -5.83
N LEU A 94 -7.38 -0.72 -4.53
CA LEU A 94 -7.99 -1.94 -3.98
C LEU A 94 -9.52 -1.92 -3.99
N LYS A 95 -10.13 -0.77 -4.32
CA LYS A 95 -11.58 -0.65 -4.48
C LYS A 95 -11.92 -0.45 -5.95
N SER A 96 -12.87 -1.23 -6.46
CA SER A 96 -13.33 -1.06 -7.83
C SER A 96 -14.82 -1.29 -7.95
N GLU A 97 -15.45 -0.51 -8.80
CA GLU A 97 -16.84 -0.73 -9.20
C GLU A 97 -16.88 -1.61 -10.44
N LEU A 98 -17.85 -2.52 -10.49
CA LEU A 98 -18.02 -3.44 -11.60
C LEU A 98 -19.50 -3.60 -11.94
N GLU A 99 -19.81 -3.62 -13.23
CA GLU A 99 -21.16 -3.88 -13.71
C GLU A 99 -21.30 -5.38 -13.99
N LYS A 100 -22.23 -6.04 -13.29
CA LYS A 100 -22.53 -7.47 -13.47
C LYS A 100 -24.04 -7.66 -13.61
N ALA A 101 -24.43 -8.68 -14.36
CA ALA A 101 -25.82 -9.12 -14.39
C ALA A 101 -26.18 -9.74 -13.04
N SER A 102 -27.14 -9.15 -12.33
CA SER A 102 -27.68 -9.69 -11.08
C SER A 102 -28.74 -10.74 -11.40
N PRO A 103 -28.56 -12.00 -10.94
CA PRO A 103 -29.59 -13.03 -11.05
C PRO A 103 -30.87 -12.65 -10.29
N SER A 104 -30.75 -11.97 -9.14
CA SER A 104 -31.91 -11.57 -8.32
C SER A 104 -32.73 -10.44 -8.95
N LEU A 105 -32.07 -9.49 -9.62
CA LEU A 105 -32.73 -8.34 -10.26
C LEU A 105 -33.10 -8.60 -11.73
N GLY A 106 -32.52 -9.62 -12.37
CA GLY A 106 -32.73 -9.93 -13.78
C GLY A 106 -32.18 -8.85 -14.74
N ARG A 107 -31.29 -7.98 -14.27
CA ARG A 107 -30.66 -6.90 -15.04
C ARG A 107 -29.22 -6.64 -14.58
N SER A 108 -28.48 -5.85 -15.34
CA SER A 108 -27.19 -5.32 -14.88
C SER A 108 -27.36 -4.42 -13.66
N ALA A 109 -26.49 -4.62 -12.68
CA ALA A 109 -26.39 -3.82 -11.47
C ALA A 109 -24.92 -3.52 -11.17
N ILE A 110 -24.70 -2.47 -10.37
CA ILE A 110 -23.37 -2.09 -9.92
C ILE A 110 -23.02 -2.93 -8.68
N TYR A 111 -21.84 -3.51 -8.70
CA TYR A 111 -21.25 -4.21 -7.58
C TYR A 111 -19.98 -3.47 -7.17
N LEU A 112 -19.74 -3.46 -5.87
CA LEU A 112 -18.54 -2.90 -5.26
C LEU A 112 -17.61 -4.04 -4.87
N LYS A 113 -16.39 -4.01 -5.39
CA LYS A 113 -15.31 -4.94 -5.05
C LYS A 113 -14.33 -4.24 -4.11
N ASP A 114 -14.21 -4.75 -2.89
CA ASP A 114 -13.22 -4.34 -1.90
C ASP A 114 -12.18 -5.46 -1.75
N SER A 115 -10.98 -5.21 -2.25
CA SER A 115 -9.86 -6.15 -2.24
C SER A 115 -8.93 -5.90 -1.05
N ARG A 116 -8.42 -7.00 -0.48
CA ARG A 116 -7.40 -7.00 0.56
C ARG A 116 -6.25 -7.89 0.17
N ILE A 117 -5.04 -7.51 0.58
CA ILE A 117 -3.85 -8.31 0.29
C ILE A 117 -3.84 -9.53 1.19
N ASN A 118 -3.95 -10.71 0.60
CA ASN A 118 -3.93 -12.00 1.31
C ASN A 118 -2.55 -12.68 1.26
N GLY A 119 -1.72 -12.33 0.28
CA GLY A 119 -0.35 -12.82 0.16
C GLY A 119 0.56 -11.75 -0.44
N LEU A 120 1.71 -11.51 0.23
CA LEU A 120 2.70 -10.54 -0.21
C LEU A 120 3.86 -11.23 -0.95
N PRO A 121 4.29 -10.71 -2.12
CA PRO A 121 5.47 -11.19 -2.82
C PRO A 121 6.75 -10.70 -2.15
N ARG A 122 7.88 -11.32 -2.52
CA ARG A 122 9.20 -10.82 -2.13
C ARG A 122 9.51 -9.47 -2.78
N PHE A 123 9.07 -9.28 -4.02
CA PHE A 123 9.25 -8.05 -4.79
C PHE A 123 7.89 -7.49 -5.18
N LEU A 124 7.53 -6.36 -4.58
CA LEU A 124 6.25 -5.69 -4.83
C LEU A 124 6.38 -4.65 -5.93
N THR A 125 5.65 -4.82 -7.03
CA THR A 125 5.54 -3.80 -8.08
C THR A 125 4.36 -2.87 -7.78
N ILE A 126 4.59 -1.56 -7.86
CA ILE A 126 3.52 -0.56 -7.76
C ILE A 126 3.40 0.21 -9.07
N GLN A 127 2.21 0.13 -9.67
CA GLN A 127 1.87 0.83 -10.91
C GLN A 127 1.17 2.14 -10.58
N PHE A 128 1.81 3.27 -10.90
CA PHE A 128 1.19 4.59 -10.77
C PHE A 128 0.24 4.84 -11.96
N VAL A 129 -1.07 4.72 -11.71
CA VAL A 129 -2.09 4.95 -12.74
C VAL A 129 -2.33 6.45 -12.88
N ARG A 130 -1.55 7.08 -13.77
CA ARG A 130 -1.56 8.53 -14.02
C ARG A 130 -2.31 8.94 -15.28
N PHE A 131 -2.62 8.01 -16.16
CA PHE A 131 -3.29 8.30 -17.41
C PHE A 131 -4.79 8.05 -17.28
N PHE A 132 -5.58 9.00 -17.78
CA PHE A 132 -7.03 8.87 -17.82
C PHE A 132 -7.58 9.49 -19.10
N TRP A 133 -8.78 9.09 -19.49
CA TRP A 133 -9.48 9.65 -20.64
C TRP A 133 -10.38 10.81 -20.20
N LYS A 134 -10.18 11.99 -20.76
CA LYS A 134 -11.10 13.12 -20.58
C LYS A 134 -12.21 13.02 -21.62
N ARG A 135 -13.44 12.77 -21.18
CA ARG A 135 -14.61 12.62 -22.07
C ARG A 135 -14.96 13.92 -22.78
N GLU A 136 -14.74 15.06 -22.12
CA GLU A 136 -15.07 16.39 -22.64
C GLU A 136 -14.20 16.75 -23.85
N SER A 137 -12.93 16.37 -23.83
CA SER A 137 -11.97 16.69 -24.88
C SER A 137 -11.63 15.50 -25.78
N ASN A 138 -12.16 14.31 -25.51
CA ASN A 138 -11.82 13.03 -26.17
C ASN A 138 -10.30 12.83 -26.32
N GLN A 139 -9.57 13.04 -25.22
CA GLN A 139 -8.12 12.97 -25.20
C GLN A 139 -7.61 12.24 -23.96
N LYS A 140 -6.52 11.49 -24.14
CA LYS A 140 -5.76 10.89 -23.04
C LYS A 140 -4.97 11.99 -22.34
N ALA A 141 -5.19 12.15 -21.04
CA ALA A 141 -4.50 13.13 -20.21
C ALA A 141 -3.61 12.43 -19.17
N LYS A 142 -2.54 13.11 -18.75
CA LYS A 142 -1.63 12.65 -17.70
C LYS A 142 -1.78 13.50 -16.44
N ILE A 143 -1.90 12.85 -15.30
CA ILE A 143 -1.92 13.48 -13.98
C ILE A 143 -0.46 13.77 -13.57
N LEU A 144 -0.10 15.05 -13.62
CA LEU A 144 1.22 15.56 -13.25
C LEU A 144 1.34 15.93 -11.77
N ARG A 145 0.30 15.67 -10.97
CA ARG A 145 0.31 15.92 -9.52
C ARG A 145 1.46 15.15 -8.86
N LYS A 146 2.16 15.82 -7.93
CA LYS A 146 3.13 15.16 -7.06
C LYS A 146 2.39 14.21 -6.13
N VAL A 147 2.82 12.96 -6.10
CA VAL A 147 2.36 11.98 -5.11
C VAL A 147 3.56 11.65 -4.27
N ASP A 148 3.41 11.81 -2.96
CA ASP A 148 4.44 11.51 -1.99
C ASP A 148 4.49 10.00 -1.75
N TYR A 149 5.68 9.42 -1.82
CA TYR A 149 5.91 8.01 -1.56
C TYR A 149 7.09 7.85 -0.61
N PRO A 150 6.94 7.11 0.49
CA PRO A 150 8.00 6.95 1.47
C PRO A 150 9.09 6.02 0.94
N LEU A 151 10.30 6.14 1.51
CA LEU A 151 11.38 5.18 1.26
C LEU A 151 11.02 3.79 1.82
N GLU A 152 10.32 3.77 2.95
CA GLU A 152 9.80 2.56 3.61
C GLU A 152 8.27 2.56 3.52
N LEU A 153 7.72 1.57 2.82
CA LEU A 153 6.28 1.43 2.64
C LEU A 153 5.72 0.38 3.59
N ASP A 154 4.77 0.78 4.44
CA ASP A 154 3.97 -0.15 5.23
C ASP A 154 2.62 -0.40 4.56
N VAL A 155 2.33 -1.66 4.21
CA VAL A 155 1.05 -2.09 3.60
C VAL A 155 0.20 -2.93 4.56
N PHE A 156 0.56 -2.99 5.84
CA PHE A 156 -0.08 -3.88 6.82
C PHE A 156 -1.59 -3.63 6.96
N ASP A 157 -2.03 -2.38 6.91
CA ASP A 157 -3.45 -2.01 7.01
C ASP A 157 -4.27 -2.38 5.76
N LEU A 158 -3.61 -2.54 4.61
CA LEU A 158 -4.20 -2.98 3.35
C LEU A 158 -4.34 -4.51 3.26
N CYS A 159 -3.72 -5.25 4.18
CA CYS A 159 -3.77 -6.71 4.23
C CYS A 159 -5.10 -7.25 4.77
N SER A 160 -5.40 -8.50 4.46
CA SER A 160 -6.50 -9.27 5.07
C SER A 160 -6.20 -9.52 6.54
N ASP A 161 -7.25 -9.74 7.35
CA ASP A 161 -7.06 -9.97 8.78
C ASP A 161 -6.29 -11.25 9.07
N ASP A 162 -6.38 -12.25 8.19
CA ASP A 162 -5.62 -13.48 8.31
C ASP A 162 -4.14 -13.26 8.00
N LEU A 163 -3.80 -12.49 6.96
CA LEU A 163 -2.42 -12.13 6.70
C LEU A 163 -1.84 -11.25 7.80
N LYS A 164 -2.62 -10.32 8.37
CA LYS A 164 -2.19 -9.48 9.50
C LYS A 164 -1.77 -10.32 10.71
N LYS A 165 -2.55 -11.34 11.08
CA LYS A 165 -2.22 -12.26 12.20
C LYS A 165 -0.89 -12.97 11.96
N ILE A 166 -0.62 -13.39 10.72
CA ILE A 166 0.64 -14.06 10.35
C ILE A 166 1.82 -13.07 10.44
N LEU A 167 1.62 -11.83 10.00
CA LEU A 167 2.67 -10.80 9.96
C LEU A 167 2.95 -10.14 11.32
N GLU A 168 2.03 -10.21 12.28
CA GLU A 168 2.15 -9.53 13.57
C GLU A 168 3.40 -9.97 14.34
N ALA A 169 3.65 -11.27 14.46
CA ALA A 169 4.81 -11.80 15.17
C ALA A 169 6.15 -11.43 14.50
N PRO A 170 6.37 -11.66 13.19
CA PRO A 170 7.58 -11.21 12.50
C PRO A 170 7.81 -9.69 12.59
N ARG A 171 6.75 -8.88 12.49
CA ARG A 171 6.86 -7.41 12.61
C ARG A 171 7.26 -6.98 14.01
N GLN A 172 6.75 -7.64 15.05
CA GLN A 172 7.14 -7.35 16.42
C GLN A 172 8.63 -7.64 16.65
N ILE A 173 9.13 -8.78 16.16
CA ILE A 173 10.56 -9.14 16.25
C ILE A 173 11.44 -8.06 15.60
N LEU A 174 11.09 -7.61 14.40
CA LEU A 174 11.85 -6.56 13.70
C LEU A 174 11.85 -5.23 14.47
N ARG A 175 10.69 -4.85 15.05
CA ARG A 175 10.58 -3.64 15.90
C ARG A 175 11.42 -3.74 17.16
N ASP A 176 11.43 -4.89 17.82
CA ASP A 176 12.21 -5.12 19.04
C ASP A 176 13.71 -5.12 18.74
N GLU A 177 14.13 -5.69 17.61
CA GLU A 177 15.51 -5.64 17.14
C GLU A 177 15.99 -4.22 16.82
N GLU A 178 15.14 -3.43 16.17
CA GLU A 178 15.41 -2.03 15.87
C GLU A 178 15.47 -1.18 17.14
N GLY A 179 14.52 -1.38 18.07
CA GLY A 179 14.54 -0.76 19.39
C GLY A 179 15.81 -1.10 20.18
N ARG A 180 16.25 -2.36 20.14
CA ARG A 180 17.50 -2.80 20.76
C ARG A 180 18.73 -2.13 20.14
N LYS A 181 18.77 -1.96 18.82
CA LYS A 181 19.84 -1.22 18.13
C LYS A 181 19.87 0.27 18.50
N LEU A 182 18.70 0.84 18.77
CA LEU A 182 18.53 2.24 19.19
C LEU A 182 18.67 2.43 20.71
N GLY A 183 18.99 1.38 21.48
CA GLY A 183 19.23 1.46 22.92
C GLY A 183 17.96 1.54 23.79
N LEU A 184 16.77 1.32 23.21
CA LEU A 184 15.55 1.14 23.98
C LEU A 184 15.59 -0.23 24.67
N LYS A 185 15.70 -0.22 26.00
CA LYS A 185 15.52 -1.43 26.81
C LYS A 185 14.06 -1.86 26.66
N THR A 186 13.83 -3.05 26.11
CA THR A 186 12.53 -3.71 26.17
C THR A 186 12.11 -3.80 27.63
N SER A 187 11.02 -3.13 28.00
CA SER A 187 10.44 -3.28 29.33
C SER A 187 9.86 -4.69 29.41
N GLU A 188 10.68 -5.66 29.80
CA GLU A 188 10.20 -6.94 30.24
C GLU A 188 9.27 -6.69 31.43
N LYS A 189 8.00 -7.11 31.29
CA LYS A 189 7.06 -7.20 32.40
C LYS A 189 7.66 -8.14 33.44
N SER A 190 8.36 -7.59 34.42
CA SER A 190 8.71 -8.29 35.66
C SER A 190 7.45 -8.49 36.48
N SER A 191 6.82 -9.64 36.28
CA SER A 191 5.85 -10.19 37.21
C SER A 191 6.57 -10.54 38.52
N GLY A 192 6.29 -9.75 39.56
CA GLY A 192 6.23 -10.16 40.96
C GLY A 192 7.49 -10.75 41.62
N SER A 193 8.18 -9.93 42.42
CA SER A 193 8.75 -10.40 43.70
C SER A 193 8.76 -9.26 44.72
N MET A 194 8.12 -9.51 45.86
CA MET A 194 8.08 -8.66 47.05
C MET A 194 9.38 -8.76 47.87
N GLY A 195 9.71 -7.66 48.57
CA GLY A 195 10.66 -7.58 49.70
C GLY A 195 12.11 -7.28 49.29
N THR A 196 12.82 -6.28 49.82
CA THR A 196 12.82 -5.78 51.19
C THR A 196 13.42 -4.36 51.25
N ASP A 197 12.91 -3.61 52.21
CA ASP A 197 13.26 -2.28 52.73
C ASP A 197 14.77 -1.95 52.89
N VAL A 198 15.22 -0.79 52.38
CA VAL A 198 16.31 0.02 52.97
C VAL A 198 16.10 1.52 52.69
N LYS A 199 15.46 2.20 53.65
CA LYS A 199 15.85 3.47 54.31
C LYS A 199 16.54 4.61 53.50
N MET A 200 15.83 5.74 53.45
CA MET A 200 16.28 7.10 53.05
C MET A 200 17.43 7.63 53.93
N PRO A 201 18.11 8.71 53.49
CA PRO A 201 17.94 9.94 54.26
C PRO A 201 17.55 11.16 53.41
N ASP A 202 16.74 12.01 54.05
CA ASP A 202 16.29 13.33 53.65
C ASP A 202 17.43 14.33 53.42
N ALA A 203 17.19 15.24 52.47
CA ALA A 203 17.61 16.63 52.53
C ALA A 203 16.54 17.51 51.87
N GLU A 204 15.61 18.00 52.70
CA GLU A 204 14.71 19.11 52.40
C GLU A 204 15.47 20.45 52.27
N GLY A 205 14.87 21.38 51.51
CA GLY A 205 15.14 22.81 51.61
C GLY A 205 14.88 23.56 50.30
N SER A 206 13.61 23.73 49.90
CA SER A 206 12.84 25.01 49.95
C SER A 206 13.32 26.09 48.95
N SER A 207 12.51 26.84 48.20
CA SER A 207 11.11 27.24 48.34
C SER A 207 10.62 28.02 47.10
N ARG A 208 9.38 27.72 46.69
CA ARG A 208 8.24 28.60 46.30
C ARG A 208 8.42 29.95 45.56
N GLY A 209 7.47 30.14 44.62
CA GLY A 209 6.79 31.40 44.28
C GLY A 209 7.34 32.04 43.00
N GLY A 210 6.56 32.48 42.01
CA GLY A 210 5.15 32.84 41.90
C GLY A 210 5.07 34.11 41.05
N GLY A 211 4.11 34.20 40.12
CA GLY A 211 3.57 35.49 39.66
C GLY A 211 4.15 36.14 38.39
N GLU A 212 3.23 36.33 37.43
CA GLU A 212 3.05 37.51 36.55
C GLU A 212 3.95 37.77 35.34
N SER A 213 3.37 37.44 34.17
CA SER A 213 2.84 38.38 33.16
C SER A 213 3.62 39.68 32.89
N SER A 214 4.11 39.84 31.66
CA SER A 214 4.01 41.10 30.91
C SER A 214 4.25 40.89 29.41
N LYS A 215 3.28 41.40 28.64
CA LYS A 215 3.27 41.60 27.18
C LYS A 215 4.49 42.35 26.66
N ALA A 216 4.98 42.00 25.46
CA ALA A 216 5.33 42.97 24.41
C ALA A 216 5.68 42.28 23.07
N THR A 217 4.72 42.26 22.15
CA THR A 217 4.85 42.42 20.69
C THR A 217 3.64 43.28 20.28
N PRO A 218 3.67 44.12 19.22
CA PRO A 218 4.29 43.82 17.92
C PRO A 218 4.96 45.02 17.24
N GLN A 219 5.82 44.78 16.24
CA GLN A 219 5.87 45.65 15.05
C GLN A 219 6.13 44.82 13.80
N GLU A 220 5.09 44.75 12.95
CA GLU A 220 5.18 44.56 11.51
C GLU A 220 5.98 45.69 10.87
N VAL A 221 6.86 45.38 9.92
CA VAL A 221 7.05 46.19 8.71
C VAL A 221 7.39 45.25 7.55
N SER A 222 6.49 45.19 6.57
CA SER A 222 6.72 44.67 5.21
C SER A 222 7.00 45.87 4.26
N PRO A 223 7.22 45.66 2.95
CA PRO A 223 8.32 44.94 2.33
C PRO A 223 9.03 45.81 1.25
N LEU A 224 10.14 45.29 0.72
CA LEU A 224 10.63 45.54 -0.64
C LEU A 224 10.89 44.20 -1.31
#